data_AF-A0A355AMY6-F1
#
_entry.id   AF-A0A355AMY6-F1
#
_cell.length_a   1.000
_cell.length_b   1.000
_cell.length_c   1.000
_cell.angle_alpha   90.00
_cell.angle_beta   90.00
_cell.angle_gamma   90.00
#
_symmetry.space_group_name_H-M   'P 1'
#
loop_
_entity.id
_entity.type
_entity.pdbx_description
1 polymer ?
#
loop_
_entity_poly.entity_id
_entity_poly.type
_entity_poly.pdbx_seq_one_letter_code
_entity_poly.pdbx_strand_id
1 'polypeptide(L)'
;MTIVISNIKTTPVLVPFRRPPVTASGAIGELPLVLLDVETDAGLTGHAYLFVFLKSMLKPTMDCVAALAELVRGMNADPDQVDPLLRRQLRLLDIHGILGQVLAGLDMALWDIRAKSEDLPLAKVLGDPRDYVKTYNSCGLWLEKGDPEKLADQA
;
A
#
# COMPACT_ATOMS: atom_id res chain seq x y z
N MET A 1 -22.93 14.72 4.02
CA MET A 1 -23.24 13.62 3.08
C MET A 1 -22.28 12.49 3.38
N THR A 2 -22.75 11.26 3.45
CA THR A 2 -21.89 10.08 3.62
C THR A 2 -21.23 9.78 2.28
N ILE A 3 -19.90 9.75 2.24
CA ILE A 3 -19.14 9.37 1.04
C ILE A 3 -19.09 7.85 0.99
N VAL A 4 -19.46 7.22 -0.12
CA VAL A 4 -19.46 5.75 -0.24
C VAL A 4 -18.51 5.25 -1.31
N ILE A 5 -17.93 4.07 -1.08
CA ILE A 5 -17.03 3.40 -2.03
C ILE A 5 -17.84 2.96 -3.24
N SER A 6 -17.49 3.44 -4.42
CA SER A 6 -18.19 3.12 -5.68
C SER A 6 -17.46 2.03 -6.47
N ASN A 7 -16.12 2.02 -6.44
CA ASN A 7 -15.30 1.11 -7.23
C ASN A 7 -13.87 1.03 -6.68
N ILE A 8 -13.14 -0.04 -7.02
CA ILE A 8 -11.69 -0.15 -6.76
C ILE A 8 -11.00 -0.58 -8.04
N LYS A 9 -10.03 0.21 -8.51
CA LYS A 9 -9.18 -0.13 -9.66
C LYS A 9 -7.81 -0.55 -9.17
N THR A 10 -7.22 -1.51 -9.88
CA THR A 10 -5.85 -1.97 -9.62
C THR A 10 -5.01 -1.89 -10.88
N THR A 11 -3.80 -1.32 -10.77
CA THR A 11 -2.83 -1.28 -11.86
C THR A 11 -1.54 -1.99 -11.45
N PRO A 12 -1.18 -3.14 -12.06
CA PRO A 12 0.09 -3.79 -11.77
C PRO A 12 1.22 -3.05 -12.48
N VAL A 13 2.30 -2.76 -11.77
CA VAL A 13 3.49 -2.13 -12.33
C VAL A 13 4.76 -2.86 -11.88
N LEU A 14 5.76 -2.90 -12.75
CA LEU A 14 7.10 -3.39 -12.45
C LEU A 14 8.04 -2.18 -12.53
N VAL A 15 8.43 -1.66 -11.37
CA VAL A 15 9.29 -0.48 -11.32
C VAL A 15 10.76 -0.92 -11.30
N PRO A 16 11.62 -0.40 -12.20
CA PRO A 16 13.04 -0.74 -12.19
C PRO A 16 13.74 -0.10 -10.98
N PHE A 17 14.63 -0.84 -10.34
CA PHE A 17 15.51 -0.27 -9.31
C PHE A 17 16.68 0.47 -9.93
N ARG A 18 17.00 1.65 -9.38
CA ARG A 18 18.27 2.34 -9.68
C ARG A 18 19.48 1.53 -9.20
N ARG A 19 19.35 0.90 -8.03
CA ARG A 19 20.33 -0.02 -7.43
C ARG A 19 19.57 -1.25 -6.93
N PRO A 20 19.56 -2.35 -7.70
CA PRO A 20 18.83 -3.56 -7.33
C PRO A 20 19.21 -4.08 -5.95
N PRO A 21 18.24 -4.32 -5.04
CA PRO A 21 18.51 -4.92 -3.76
C PRO A 21 19.13 -6.30 -3.88
N VAL A 22 20.20 -6.55 -3.13
CA VAL A 22 20.80 -7.88 -2.96
C VAL A 22 20.79 -8.24 -1.49
N THR A 23 20.07 -9.31 -1.18
CA THR A 23 19.97 -9.86 0.18
C THR A 23 20.62 -11.24 0.23
N ALA A 24 20.68 -11.85 1.41
CA ALA A 24 21.22 -13.20 1.57
C ALA A 24 20.42 -14.25 0.77
N SER A 25 19.13 -13.99 0.49
CA SER A 25 18.26 -14.87 -0.27
C SER A 25 18.29 -14.64 -1.78
N GLY A 26 18.98 -13.59 -2.26
CA GLY A 26 19.14 -13.29 -3.68
C GLY A 26 18.95 -11.83 -4.05
N ALA A 27 19.07 -11.56 -5.34
CA ALA A 27 18.86 -10.23 -5.92
C ALA A 27 17.38 -10.02 -6.32
N ILE A 28 16.89 -8.79 -6.13
CA ILE A 28 15.56 -8.36 -6.55
C ILE A 28 15.75 -7.33 -7.67
N GLY A 29 15.48 -7.73 -8.92
CA GLY A 29 15.74 -6.88 -10.10
C GLY A 29 14.66 -5.83 -10.38
N GLU A 30 13.42 -6.10 -9.99
CA GLU A 30 12.25 -5.25 -10.24
C GLU A 30 11.44 -5.13 -8.95
N LEU A 31 10.69 -4.04 -8.81
CA LEU A 31 9.76 -3.78 -7.72
C LEU A 31 8.31 -3.99 -8.21
N PRO A 32 7.68 -5.16 -7.96
CA PRO A 32 6.30 -5.40 -8.34
C PRO A 32 5.36 -4.67 -7.38
N LEU A 33 4.62 -3.69 -7.91
CA LEU A 33 3.60 -2.97 -7.16
C LEU A 33 2.21 -3.22 -7.76
N VAL A 34 1.21 -3.25 -6.90
CA VAL A 34 -0.19 -3.04 -7.30
C VAL A 34 -0.56 -1.63 -6.84
N LEU A 35 -0.86 -0.74 -7.78
CA LEU A 35 -1.43 0.57 -7.49
C LEU A 35 -2.93 0.40 -7.24
N LEU A 36 -3.46 0.99 -6.19
CA LEU A 36 -4.88 0.93 -5.81
C LEU A 36 -5.49 2.32 -5.93
N ASP A 37 -6.59 2.41 -6.67
CA ASP A 37 -7.43 3.60 -6.77
C ASP A 37 -8.84 3.24 -6.25
N VAL A 38 -9.20 3.75 -5.08
CA VAL A 38 -10.53 3.56 -4.47
C VAL A 38 -11.39 4.77 -4.82
N GLU A 39 -12.38 4.57 -5.68
CA GLU A 39 -13.28 5.62 -6.16
C GLU A 39 -14.52 5.72 -5.25
N THR A 40 -15.04 6.93 -5.12
CA THR A 40 -16.24 7.22 -4.31
C THR A 40 -17.34 7.88 -5.14
N ASP A 41 -18.57 7.90 -4.61
CA ASP A 41 -19.71 8.60 -5.20
C ASP A 41 -19.58 10.14 -5.17
N ALA A 42 -18.78 10.65 -4.24
CA ALA A 42 -18.45 12.07 -4.12
C ALA A 42 -17.39 12.56 -5.11
N GLY A 43 -16.89 11.68 -6.01
CA GLY A 43 -15.86 12.01 -6.98
C GLY A 43 -14.44 12.09 -6.39
N LEU A 44 -14.24 11.70 -5.13
CA LEU A 44 -12.92 11.52 -4.54
C LEU A 44 -12.36 10.14 -4.90
N THR A 45 -11.05 10.09 -5.15
CA THR A 45 -10.30 8.84 -5.30
C THR A 45 -9.21 8.77 -4.25
N GLY A 46 -9.16 7.69 -3.47
CA GLY A 46 -8.07 7.37 -2.56
C GLY A 46 -7.01 6.54 -3.24
N HIS A 47 -5.74 6.84 -2.99
CA HIS A 47 -4.61 6.14 -3.59
C HIS A 47 -3.79 5.39 -2.55
N ALA A 48 -3.40 4.18 -2.89
CA ALA A 48 -2.42 3.39 -2.16
C ALA A 48 -1.59 2.54 -3.13
N TYR A 49 -0.54 1.91 -2.62
CA TYR A 49 0.19 0.89 -3.38
C TYR A 49 0.59 -0.27 -2.47
N LEU A 50 0.65 -1.46 -3.06
CA LEU A 50 1.09 -2.68 -2.38
C LEU A 50 2.36 -3.19 -3.04
N PHE A 51 3.43 -3.32 -2.26
CA PHE A 51 4.62 -4.05 -2.69
C PHE A 51 4.43 -5.54 -2.46
N VAL A 52 4.31 -6.30 -3.54
CA VAL A 52 3.95 -7.73 -3.48
C VAL A 52 5.16 -8.67 -3.53
N PHE A 53 6.38 -8.11 -3.48
CA PHE A 53 7.68 -8.79 -3.50
C PHE A 53 7.99 -9.60 -4.76
N LEU A 54 7.18 -10.62 -5.07
CA LEU A 54 7.34 -11.47 -6.24
C LEU A 54 6.39 -11.04 -7.35
N LYS A 55 6.88 -10.99 -8.59
CA LYS A 55 6.06 -10.69 -9.78
C LYS A 55 4.87 -11.64 -9.92
N SER A 56 5.03 -12.91 -9.53
CA SER A 56 3.95 -13.90 -9.54
C SER A 56 2.80 -13.57 -8.57
N MET A 57 3.03 -12.72 -7.56
CA MET A 57 2.01 -12.30 -6.60
C MET A 57 1.16 -11.13 -7.09
N LEU A 58 1.50 -10.46 -8.20
CA LEU A 58 0.67 -9.39 -8.76
C LEU A 58 -0.76 -9.85 -9.03
N LYS A 59 -0.94 -10.97 -9.74
CA LYS A 59 -2.27 -11.47 -10.11
C LYS A 59 -3.07 -11.95 -8.89
N PRO A 60 -2.55 -12.81 -7.99
CA PRO A 60 -3.24 -13.18 -6.76
C PRO A 60 -3.66 -11.98 -5.89
N THR A 61 -2.80 -10.97 -5.74
CA THR A 61 -3.14 -9.76 -5.00
C THR A 61 -4.26 -8.97 -5.67
N MET A 62 -4.20 -8.74 -6.98
CA MET A 62 -5.29 -8.07 -7.72
C MET A 62 -6.61 -8.84 -7.66
N ASP A 63 -6.57 -10.17 -7.73
CA ASP A 63 -7.78 -11.00 -7.62
C ASP A 63 -8.39 -10.93 -6.22
N CYS A 64 -7.55 -10.85 -5.19
CA CYS A 64 -8.00 -10.60 -3.82
C CYS A 64 -8.60 -9.20 -3.66
N VAL A 65 -8.02 -8.16 -4.28
CA VAL A 65 -8.61 -6.82 -4.33
C VAL A 65 -9.98 -6.85 -5.02
N ALA A 66 -10.11 -7.53 -6.16
CA ALA A 66 -11.38 -7.65 -6.87
C ALA A 66 -12.46 -8.34 -6.04
N ALA A 67 -12.11 -9.41 -5.32
CA ALA A 67 -13.03 -10.07 -4.39
C ALA A 67 -13.43 -9.16 -3.22
N LEU A 68 -12.49 -8.39 -2.67
CA LEU A 68 -12.79 -7.42 -1.61
C LEU A 68 -13.64 -6.25 -2.12
N ALA A 69 -13.41 -5.79 -3.36
CA ALA A 69 -14.15 -4.69 -3.97
C ALA A 69 -15.67 -4.98 -4.03
N GLU A 70 -16.05 -6.22 -4.32
CA GLU A 70 -17.46 -6.64 -4.30
C GLU A 70 -18.07 -6.61 -2.89
N LEU A 71 -17.27 -6.85 -1.85
CA LEU A 71 -17.73 -6.77 -0.46
C LEU A 71 -17.90 -5.33 0.03
N VAL A 72 -17.01 -4.43 -0.37
CA VAL A 72 -16.97 -3.06 0.17
C VAL A 72 -17.73 -2.02 -0.65
N ARG A 73 -18.21 -2.38 -1.84
CA ARG A 73 -19.02 -1.49 -2.69
C ARG A 73 -20.26 -1.02 -1.93
N GLY A 74 -20.48 0.29 -1.92
CA GLY A 74 -21.60 0.93 -1.22
C GLY A 74 -21.39 1.11 0.29
N MET A 75 -20.29 0.63 0.86
CA MET A 75 -19.93 0.95 2.25
C MET A 75 -19.51 2.43 2.36
N ASN A 76 -19.73 3.01 3.54
CA ASN A 76 -19.17 4.31 3.90
C ASN A 76 -17.65 4.27 3.77
N ALA A 77 -17.06 5.25 3.07
CA ALA A 77 -15.62 5.40 2.90
C ALA A 77 -14.97 6.00 4.17
N ASP A 78 -15.34 5.47 5.33
CA ASP A 78 -14.86 5.90 6.64
C ASP A 78 -13.86 4.86 7.18
N PRO A 79 -12.55 5.17 7.25
CA PRO A 79 -11.54 4.22 7.66
C PRO A 79 -11.77 3.68 9.08
N ASP A 80 -12.30 4.51 9.99
CA ASP A 80 -12.57 4.11 11.38
C ASP A 80 -13.68 3.05 11.49
N GLN A 81 -14.54 2.95 10.46
CA GLN A 81 -15.65 2.00 10.42
C GLN A 81 -15.33 0.75 9.59
N VAL A 82 -14.67 0.93 8.44
CA VAL A 82 -14.47 -0.14 7.46
C VAL A 82 -13.47 -1.19 7.97
N ASP A 83 -12.30 -0.79 8.47
CA ASP A 83 -11.28 -1.76 8.91
C ASP A 83 -11.78 -2.67 10.05
N PRO A 84 -12.37 -2.16 11.15
CA PRO A 84 -12.90 -3.01 12.22
C PRO A 84 -14.01 -3.95 11.75
N LEU A 85 -14.87 -3.48 10.84
CA LEU A 85 -15.95 -4.28 10.27
C LEU A 85 -15.41 -5.43 9.42
N LEU A 86 -14.46 -5.15 8.52
CA LEU A 86 -13.83 -6.16 7.67
C LEU A 86 -13.04 -7.17 8.50
N ARG A 87 -12.26 -6.72 9.48
CA ARG A 87 -11.55 -7.63 10.41
C ARG A 87 -12.51 -8.53 11.15
N ARG A 88 -13.67 -8.02 11.58
CA ARG A 88 -14.72 -8.82 12.22
C ARG A 88 -15.37 -9.83 11.28
N GLN A 89 -15.67 -9.42 10.05
CA GLN A 89 -16.36 -10.27 9.07
C GLN A 89 -15.46 -11.37 8.52
N LEU A 90 -14.17 -11.07 8.37
CA LEU A 90 -13.18 -11.95 7.75
C LEU A 90 -12.33 -12.71 8.78
N ARG A 91 -12.72 -12.74 10.07
CA ARG A 91 -11.96 -13.37 11.16
C ARG A 91 -11.58 -14.84 10.94
N LEU A 92 -12.35 -15.57 10.14
CA LEU A 92 -12.09 -16.98 9.85
C LEU A 92 -11.11 -17.19 8.69
N LEU A 93 -10.74 -16.12 7.99
CA LEU A 93 -9.73 -16.13 6.93
C LEU A 93 -8.36 -15.75 7.50
N ASP A 94 -7.30 -16.15 6.81
CA ASP A 94 -5.95 -15.67 7.14
C ASP A 94 -5.81 -14.19 6.73
N ILE A 95 -5.91 -13.31 7.71
CA ILE A 95 -5.77 -11.85 7.55
C ILE A 95 -4.30 -11.37 7.64
N HIS A 96 -3.32 -12.28 7.65
CA HIS A 96 -1.90 -11.93 7.70
C HIS A 96 -1.20 -12.05 6.33
N GLY A 97 -1.73 -12.88 5.42
CA GLY A 97 -1.20 -13.06 4.07
C GLY A 97 -1.66 -11.99 3.06
N ILE A 98 -1.94 -12.41 1.82
CA ILE A 98 -2.40 -11.53 0.73
C ILE A 98 -3.60 -10.69 1.15
N LEU A 99 -4.58 -11.30 1.84
CA LEU A 99 -5.74 -10.59 2.34
C LEU A 99 -5.36 -9.47 3.32
N GLY A 100 -4.40 -9.71 4.21
CA GLY A 100 -3.88 -8.68 5.11
C GLY A 100 -3.26 -7.49 4.38
N GLN A 101 -2.49 -7.76 3.33
CA GLN A 101 -1.92 -6.72 2.47
C GLN A 101 -3.03 -5.91 1.78
N VAL A 102 -4.04 -6.58 1.23
CA VAL A 102 -5.16 -5.94 0.55
C VAL A 102 -6.00 -5.09 1.51
N LEU A 103 -6.27 -5.57 2.73
CA LEU A 103 -6.96 -4.81 3.77
C LEU A 103 -6.18 -3.57 4.17
N ALA A 104 -4.85 -3.68 4.34
CA ALA A 104 -3.98 -2.53 4.61
C ALA A 104 -3.97 -1.53 3.44
N GLY A 105 -3.99 -2.01 2.20
CA GLY A 105 -4.08 -1.16 1.01
C GLY A 105 -5.39 -0.37 0.95
N LEU A 106 -6.51 -1.03 1.26
CA LEU A 106 -7.80 -0.36 1.37
C LEU A 106 -7.79 0.68 2.49
N ASP A 107 -7.31 0.33 3.68
CA ASP A 107 -7.21 1.27 4.82
C ASP A 107 -6.42 2.54 4.46
N MET A 108 -5.23 2.38 3.87
CA MET A 108 -4.42 3.52 3.41
C MET A 108 -5.18 4.42 2.42
N ALA A 109 -5.90 3.83 1.45
CA ALA A 109 -6.67 4.58 0.46
C ALA A 109 -7.88 5.29 1.08
N LEU A 110 -8.54 4.69 2.08
CA LEU A 110 -9.64 5.33 2.82
C LEU A 110 -9.15 6.49 3.68
N TRP A 111 -7.96 6.39 4.28
CA TRP A 111 -7.31 7.52 4.95
C TRP A 111 -6.94 8.66 3.99
N ASP A 112 -6.49 8.34 2.77
CA ASP A 112 -6.27 9.35 1.73
C ASP A 112 -7.59 10.04 1.31
N ILE A 113 -8.69 9.28 1.17
CA ILE A 113 -10.04 9.85 0.95
C ILE A 113 -10.44 10.77 2.09
N ARG A 114 -10.23 10.36 3.35
CA ARG A 114 -10.56 11.15 4.52
C ARG A 114 -9.82 12.49 4.50
N ALA A 115 -8.50 12.44 4.28
CA ALA A 115 -7.64 13.62 4.14
C ALA A 115 -8.12 14.58 3.03
N LYS A 116 -8.41 14.04 1.84
CA LYS A 116 -8.94 14.82 0.71
C LYS A 116 -10.32 15.41 0.98
N SER A 117 -11.20 14.69 1.69
CA SER A 117 -12.54 15.17 2.02
C SER A 117 -12.52 16.37 2.98
N GLU A 118 -11.46 16.51 3.77
CA GLU A 118 -11.24 17.62 4.69
C GLU A 118 -10.34 18.72 4.10
N ASP A 119 -9.80 18.52 2.89
CA ASP A 119 -8.79 19.39 2.27
C ASP A 119 -7.55 19.59 3.16
N LEU A 120 -7.12 18.52 3.82
CA LEU A 120 -5.98 18.53 4.74
C LEU A 120 -4.95 17.45 4.36
N PRO A 121 -3.65 17.67 4.65
CA PRO A 121 -2.68 16.58 4.66
C PRO A 121 -3.09 15.51 5.69
N LEU A 122 -2.90 14.23 5.36
CA LEU A 122 -3.23 13.11 6.26
C LEU A 122 -2.63 13.29 7.66
N ALA A 123 -1.40 13.80 7.76
CA ALA A 123 -0.73 14.01 9.03
C ALA A 123 -1.46 15.03 9.95
N LYS A 124 -2.22 15.99 9.39
CA LYS A 124 -3.07 16.92 10.14
C LYS A 124 -4.41 16.28 10.52
N VAL A 125 -4.98 15.43 9.66
CA VAL A 125 -6.17 14.64 10.02
C VAL A 125 -5.89 13.71 11.20
N LEU A 126 -4.70 13.11 11.25
CA LEU A 126 -4.27 12.24 12.35
C LEU A 126 -3.91 13.00 13.64
N GLY A 127 -3.90 14.34 13.64
CA GLY A 127 -3.63 15.16 14.82
C GLY A 127 -2.62 16.27 14.59
N ASP A 128 -1.64 16.40 15.50
CA ASP A 128 -0.61 17.43 15.44
C ASP A 128 0.70 16.87 14.83
N PRO A 129 0.98 17.12 13.54
CA PRO A 129 2.14 16.57 12.87
C PRO A 129 3.42 17.27 13.29
N ARG A 130 4.53 16.53 13.19
CA ARG A 130 5.88 17.10 13.31
C ARG A 130 6.26 17.79 12.01
N ASP A 131 6.96 18.91 12.13
CA ASP A 131 7.56 19.60 10.98
C ASP A 131 8.73 18.81 10.36
N TYR A 132 9.29 17.85 11.10
CA TYR A 132 10.43 17.06 10.68
C TYR A 132 10.40 15.63 11.22
N VAL A 133 10.80 14.68 10.37
CA VAL A 133 11.06 13.28 10.72
C VAL A 133 12.47 12.92 10.29
N LYS A 134 13.31 12.49 11.23
CA LYS A 134 14.65 11.99 10.93
C LYS A 134 14.55 10.68 10.17
N THR A 135 15.23 10.58 9.04
CA THR A 135 15.27 9.38 8.18
C THR A 135 16.69 8.82 8.08
N TYR A 136 16.81 7.63 7.50
CA TYR A 136 18.09 7.04 7.10
C TYR A 136 17.99 6.53 5.65
N ASN A 137 19.12 6.47 4.96
CA ASN A 137 19.17 6.03 3.57
C ASN A 137 19.24 4.50 3.50
N SER A 138 18.22 3.87 2.91
CA SER A 138 18.17 2.41 2.67
C SER A 138 18.26 2.05 1.17
N CYS A 139 18.77 2.96 0.33
CA CYS A 139 18.82 2.80 -1.13
C CYS A 139 20.08 2.11 -1.66
N GLY A 140 20.90 1.49 -0.81
CA GLY A 140 22.16 0.87 -1.17
C GLY A 140 22.72 0.01 -0.04
N LEU A 141 24.04 -0.20 -0.03
CA LEU A 141 24.72 -1.04 0.97
C LEU A 141 24.22 -2.49 0.98
N TRP A 142 23.85 -2.98 -0.20
CA TRP A 142 23.40 -4.36 -0.40
C TRP A 142 24.57 -5.35 -0.28
N LEU A 143 24.26 -6.64 -0.16
CA LEU A 143 25.31 -7.66 -0.15
C LEU A 143 26.04 -7.69 -1.50
N GLU A 144 27.32 -7.33 -1.48
CA GLU A 144 28.20 -7.34 -2.64
C GLU A 144 29.28 -8.42 -2.46
N LYS A 145 29.59 -9.15 -3.54
CA LYS A 145 30.74 -10.07 -3.54
C LYS A 145 31.98 -9.30 -3.97
N GLY A 146 33.04 -9.40 -3.19
CA GLY A 146 34.34 -8.82 -3.52
C GLY A 146 34.74 -7.75 -2.53
N ASP A 147 35.12 -6.58 -3.03
CA ASP A 147 35.76 -5.50 -2.28
C ASP A 147 34.76 -4.71 -1.42
N PRO A 148 34.84 -4.80 -0.08
CA PRO A 148 33.97 -4.05 0.84
C PRO A 148 34.14 -2.53 0.73
N GLU A 149 35.27 -2.03 0.22
CA GLU A 149 35.51 -0.58 0.11
C GLU A 149 34.50 0.08 -0.84
N LYS A 150 34.01 -0.65 -1.85
CA LYS A 150 32.97 -0.16 -2.78
C LYS A 150 31.63 0.15 -2.13
N LEU A 151 31.37 -0.43 -0.95
CA LEU A 151 30.16 -0.12 -0.20
C LEU A 151 30.25 1.27 0.44
N ALA A 152 31.45 1.75 0.79
CA ALA A 152 31.64 3.06 1.40
C ALA A 152 31.16 4.20 0.46
N ASP A 153 31.32 4.04 -0.85
CA ASP A 153 30.85 5.00 -1.87
C ASP A 153 29.31 5.06 -1.99
N GLN A 154 28.59 4.13 -1.35
CA GLN A 154 27.12 4.06 -1.38
C GLN A 154 26.45 4.67 -0.14
N ALA A 155 27.22 5.02 0.89
CA ALA A 155 26.75 5.54 2.17
C ALA A 155 26.27 7.01 2.08
#